data_AF-A0A834T5E4-F1
#
_entry.id   AF-A0A834T5E4-F1
#
_cell.length_a   1.000
_cell.length_b   1.000
_cell.length_c   1.000
_cell.angle_alpha   90.00
_cell.angle_beta   90.00
_cell.angle_gamma   90.00
#
_symmetry.space_group_name_H-M   'P 1'
#
loop_
_entity.id
_entity.type
_entity.pdbx_description
1 polymer ?
#
loop_
_entity_poly.entity_id
_entity_poly.type
_entity_poly.pdbx_seq_one_letter_code
_entity_poly.pdbx_strand_id
1 'polypeptide(L)'
;MSVDLDDLAVLILDEADRLLELGFNAEIQELVRLCPKKRQTMLFSATMTEEVDELIKLSLTKPLRLSADPSAKRPSTLTEE
;
A
#
# COMPACT_ATOMS: atom_id res chain seq x y z
N MET A 1 5.83 -12.75 -23.34
CA MET A 1 4.59 -11.97 -23.15
C MET A 1 4.94 -10.92 -22.10
N SER A 2 4.90 -9.64 -22.45
CA SER A 2 5.17 -8.53 -21.52
C SER A 2 3.87 -7.83 -21.18
N VAL A 3 3.77 -7.29 -19.97
CA VAL A 3 2.67 -6.44 -19.53
C VAL A 3 3.14 -5.00 -19.61
N ASP A 4 2.35 -4.14 -20.24
CA ASP A 4 2.59 -2.70 -20.31
C ASP A 4 1.84 -2.01 -19.16
N LEU A 5 2.46 -1.01 -18.54
CA LEU A 5 1.91 -0.26 -17.40
C LEU A 5 1.61 1.20 -17.75
N ASP A 6 1.83 1.64 -18.98
CA ASP A 6 1.72 3.06 -19.38
C ASP A 6 0.33 3.66 -19.10
N ASP A 7 -0.73 2.86 -19.23
CA ASP A 7 -2.12 3.26 -18.98
C ASP A 7 -2.62 2.93 -17.55
N LEU A 8 -1.73 2.58 -16.62
CA LEU A 8 -2.11 2.24 -15.25
C LEU A 8 -2.70 3.46 -14.51
N ALA A 9 -4.01 3.44 -14.31
CA ALA A 9 -4.71 4.52 -13.60
C ALA A 9 -4.64 4.40 -12.07
N VAL A 10 -4.58 3.17 -11.53
CA VAL A 10 -4.66 2.91 -10.08
C VAL A 10 -3.65 1.84 -9.67
N LEU A 11 -2.87 2.12 -8.61
CA LEU A 11 -1.98 1.18 -7.93
C LEU A 11 -2.48 0.98 -6.50
N ILE A 12 -2.69 -0.28 -6.10
CA ILE A 12 -3.06 -0.65 -4.72
C ILE A 12 -1.95 -1.53 -4.14
N LEU A 13 -1.40 -1.11 -3.00
CA LEU A 13 -0.45 -1.88 -2.21
C LEU A 13 -1.18 -2.39 -0.97
N ASP A 14 -1.49 -3.68 -0.93
CA ASP A 14 -2.18 -4.31 0.19
C ASP A 14 -1.22 -5.11 1.07
N GLU A 15 -1.55 -5.28 2.35
CA GLU A 15 -0.69 -5.89 3.38
C GLU A 15 0.77 -5.36 3.31
N ALA A 16 0.93 -4.03 3.22
CA ALA A 16 2.23 -3.43 2.92
C ALA A 16 3.31 -3.74 3.95
N ASP A 17 2.96 -3.81 5.23
CA ASP A 17 3.83 -4.29 6.30
C ASP A 17 4.32 -5.70 6.05
N ARG A 18 3.43 -6.64 5.72
CA ARG A 18 3.79 -8.03 5.44
C ARG A 18 4.70 -8.16 4.22
N LEU A 19 4.47 -7.39 3.17
CA LEU A 19 5.34 -7.40 1.98
C LEU A 19 6.77 -6.97 2.33
N LEU A 20 6.92 -5.99 3.22
CA LEU A 20 8.23 -5.53 3.68
C LEU A 20 8.90 -6.55 4.61
N GLU A 21 8.14 -7.19 5.50
CA GLU A 21 8.62 -8.31 6.34
C GLU A 21 9.15 -9.49 5.50
N LEU A 22 8.53 -9.76 4.35
CA LEU A 22 8.95 -10.80 3.41
C LEU A 22 10.17 -10.39 2.57
N GLY A 23 10.65 -9.15 2.69
CA GLY A 23 11.84 -8.66 2.00
C GLY A 23 11.59 -8.09 0.60
N PHE A 24 10.33 -7.85 0.20
CA PHE A 24 9.97 -7.35 -1.14
C PHE A 24 10.26 -5.85 -1.38
N ASN A 25 11.09 -5.23 -0.56
CA ASN A 25 11.33 -3.78 -0.63
C ASN A 25 11.88 -3.39 -2.01
N ALA A 26 12.90 -4.10 -2.50
CA ALA A 26 13.53 -3.77 -3.79
C ALA A 26 12.53 -3.91 -4.97
N GLU A 27 11.74 -4.98 -4.96
CA GLU A 27 10.76 -5.31 -5.98
C GLU A 27 9.63 -4.29 -6.01
N ILE A 28 9.14 -3.85 -4.84
CA ILE A 28 8.12 -2.80 -4.75
C ILE A 28 8.68 -1.47 -5.25
N GLN A 29 9.90 -1.11 -4.87
CA GLN A 29 10.52 0.11 -5.37
C GLN A 29 10.66 0.11 -6.89
N GLU A 30 11.06 -1.02 -7.48
CA GLU A 30 11.15 -1.17 -8.93
C GLU A 30 9.77 -1.06 -9.58
N LEU A 31 8.77 -1.79 -9.07
CA LEU A 31 7.39 -1.75 -9.56
C LEU A 31 6.83 -0.32 -9.54
N VAL A 32 6.98 0.39 -8.42
CA VAL A 32 6.51 1.78 -8.24
C VAL A 32 7.16 2.73 -9.25
N ARG A 33 8.42 2.48 -9.64
CA ARG A 33 9.16 3.26 -10.65
C ARG A 33 8.73 2.93 -12.09
N LEU A 34 8.35 1.68 -12.36
CA LEU A 34 7.81 1.28 -13.67
C LEU A 34 6.40 1.82 -13.89
N CYS A 35 5.63 2.03 -12.82
CA CYS A 35 4.30 2.62 -12.93
C CYS A 35 4.33 4.12 -13.34
N PRO A 36 3.38 4.58 -14.17
CA PRO A 36 3.28 5.97 -14.60
C PRO A 36 3.06 6.91 -13.41
N LYS A 37 3.68 8.10 -13.44
CA LYS A 37 3.59 9.08 -12.34
C LYS A 37 2.16 9.60 -12.12
N LYS A 38 1.37 9.71 -13.19
CA LYS A 38 -0.02 10.16 -13.13
C LYS A 38 -0.94 8.96 -12.88
N ARG A 39 -1.03 8.56 -11.62
CA ARG A 39 -1.90 7.48 -11.14
C ARG A 39 -2.46 7.83 -9.77
N GLN A 40 -3.55 7.17 -9.37
CA GLN A 40 -3.97 7.10 -7.99
C GLN A 40 -3.24 5.95 -7.30
N THR A 41 -2.63 6.19 -6.13
CA THR A 41 -2.05 5.13 -5.32
C THR A 41 -2.85 5.00 -4.02
N MET A 42 -3.12 3.76 -3.59
CA MET A 42 -3.67 3.43 -2.27
C MET A 42 -2.74 2.44 -1.59
N LEU A 43 -2.53 2.59 -0.28
CA LEU A 43 -1.71 1.69 0.53
C LEU A 43 -2.50 1.29 1.76
N PHE A 44 -2.59 -0.02 1.97
CA PHE A 44 -3.25 -0.66 3.10
C PHE A 44 -2.21 -1.43 3.90
N SER A 45 -2.23 -1.23 5.21
CA SER A 45 -1.30 -1.84 6.15
C SER A 45 -1.98 -1.98 7.50
N ALA A 46 -1.79 -3.13 8.15
CA ALA A 46 -2.33 -3.36 9.49
C ALA A 46 -1.49 -2.62 10.54
N THR A 47 -0.19 -2.50 10.31
CA THR A 47 0.78 -1.84 11.16
C THR A 47 1.47 -0.68 10.45
N MET A 48 2.02 0.25 11.23
CA MET A 48 2.79 1.39 10.71
C MET A 48 4.21 1.29 11.26
N THR A 49 5.12 0.78 10.44
CA THR A 49 6.56 0.71 10.72
C THR A 49 7.30 1.84 10.00
N GLU A 50 8.57 2.06 10.34
CA GLU A 50 9.42 3.04 9.64
C GLU A 50 9.52 2.72 8.13
N GLU A 51 9.61 1.44 7.77
CA GLU A 51 9.69 0.98 6.39
C GLU A 51 8.38 1.24 5.62
N VAL A 52 7.23 1.08 6.28
CA VAL A 52 5.92 1.46 5.71
C VAL A 52 5.86 2.97 5.49
N ASP A 53 6.35 3.78 6.43
CA ASP A 53 6.41 5.24 6.27
C ASP A 53 7.34 5.67 5.12
N GLU A 54 8.46 4.96 4.89
CA GLU A 54 9.31 5.16 3.72
C GLU A 54 8.59 4.80 2.42
N LEU A 55 7.91 3.66 2.38
CA LEU A 55 7.13 3.24 1.23
C LEU A 55 6.01 4.23 0.90
N ILE A 56 5.37 4.83 1.91
CA ILE A 56 4.36 5.88 1.74
C ILE A 56 4.98 7.11 1.05
N LYS A 57 6.15 7.57 1.52
CA LYS A 57 6.84 8.73 0.92
C LYS A 57 7.26 8.49 -0.52
N LEU A 58 7.59 7.24 -0.86
CA LEU A 58 8.00 6.86 -2.20
C LEU A 58 6.81 6.73 -3.17
N SER A 59 5.71 6.13 -2.73
CA SER A 59 4.62 5.66 -3.61
C SER A 59 3.41 6.59 -3.68
N LEU A 60 3.20 7.45 -2.67
CA LEU A 60 2.04 8.32 -2.53
C LEU A 60 2.41 9.80 -2.67
N THR A 61 1.50 10.59 -3.26
CA THR A 61 1.62 12.06 -3.33
C THR A 61 0.52 12.69 -2.50
N LYS A 62 0.89 13.37 -1.40
CA LYS A 62 -0.05 14.03 -0.47
C LYS A 62 -1.24 13.12 -0.05
N PRO A 63 -0.98 11.95 0.54
CA PRO A 63 -2.05 10.99 0.85
C PRO A 63 -2.97 11.49 1.96
N LEU A 64 -4.25 11.14 1.85
CA LEU A 64 -5.16 11.15 2.99
C LEU A 64 -4.88 9.90 3.83
N ARG A 65 -4.48 10.09 5.10
CA ARG A 65 -4.27 8.98 6.03
C ARG A 65 -5.57 8.69 6.79
N LEU A 66 -6.04 7.45 6.69
CA LEU A 66 -7.16 6.93 7.45
C LEU A 66 -6.66 5.79 8.33
N SER A 67 -7.07 5.79 9.60
CA SER A 67 -6.72 4.74 10.55
C SER A 67 -7.98 4.30 11.29
N ALA A 68 -8.22 3.00 11.40
CA ALA A 68 -9.22 2.48 12.31
C ALA A 68 -8.71 2.66 13.75
N ASP A 69 -9.47 3.36 14.59
CA ASP A 69 -9.14 3.51 16.00
C ASP A 69 -9.27 2.14 16.69
N PRO A 70 -8.22 1.62 17.35
CA PRO A 70 -8.30 0.34 18.06
C PRO A 70 -9.27 0.35 19.24
N SER A 71 -9.66 1.53 19.74
CA SER A 71 -10.71 1.69 20.75
C SER A 71 -12.14 1.56 20.18
N ALA A 72 -12.28 1.58 18.85
CA ALA A 72 -13.55 1.34 18.21
C ALA A 72 -13.98 -0.11 18.47
N LYS A 73 -15.13 -0.25 19.16
CA LYS A 73 -15.72 -1.54 19.49
C LYS A 73 -15.96 -2.31 18.19
N ARG A 74 -15.32 -3.49 18.04
CA ARG A 74 -15.54 -4.36 16.88
C ARG A 74 -17.04 -4.60 16.70
N PRO A 75 -17.61 -4.38 15.50
CA PRO A 75 -19.02 -4.64 15.26
C PRO A 75 -19.34 -6.10 15.59
N SER A 76 -20.40 -6.34 16.35
CA SER A 76 -20.80 -7.71 16.73
C SER A 76 -21.24 -8.57 15.55
N THR A 77 -21.39 -7.98 14.36
CA THR A 77 -21.77 -8.64 13.11
C THR A 77 -20.57 -8.96 12.22
N LEU A 78 -19.35 -8.59 12.62
CA LEU A 78 -18.15 -8.94 11.86
C LEU A 78 -17.89 -10.44 12.06
N THR A 79 -17.89 -11.18 10.95
CA THR A 79 -17.58 -12.61 10.92
C THR A 79 -16.23 -12.73 10.24
N GLU A 80 -15.23 -13.29 10.94
CA GLU A 80 -13.92 -13.60 10.36
C GLU A 80 -14.02 -15.00 9.71
N GLU A 81 -13.51 -15.13 8.49
CA GLU A 81 -13.41 -16.41 7.76
C GLU A 81 -12.19 -17.22 8.22
#